data_AF-A0A1H8XRD3-F1
#
_entry.id   AF-A0A1H8XRD3-F1
#
_cell.length_a   1.000
_cell.length_b   1.000
_cell.length_c   1.000
_cell.angle_alpha   90.00
_cell.angle_beta   90.00
_cell.angle_gamma   90.00
#
_symmetry.space_group_name_H-M   'P 1'
#
loop_
_entity.id
_entity.type
_entity.pdbx_description
1 polymer ?
#
loop_
_entity_poly.entity_id
_entity_poly.type
_entity_poly.pdbx_seq_one_letter_code
_entity_poly.pdbx_strand_id
1 'polypeptide(L)'
;MKATALLSTLLIILFFSACNSTPSKDIATPKTDMPEPLKDDKSDFSLKRMPSGSLMDEIYDDLAKKDPQLQKLEEQLTHFNSGIADSLKAFNNYAAKSDRYYFSANESLTAIKDTVLRAQLSALIADSKLKYMDKISRFTSLKAHIDSNQIKLATIILC
;
A
#
# COMPACT_ATOMS: atom_id res chain seq x y z
N MET A 1 -49.38 -15.52 -18.90
CA MET A 1 -47.98 -15.04 -18.78
C MET A 1 -47.98 -13.52 -18.56
N LYS A 2 -48.24 -13.04 -17.34
CA LYS A 2 -48.22 -11.59 -16.99
C LYS A 2 -47.75 -11.30 -15.55
N ALA A 3 -47.64 -12.31 -14.69
CA ALA A 3 -47.32 -12.12 -13.27
C ALA A 3 -45.80 -11.94 -12.99
N THR A 4 -44.92 -12.44 -13.87
CA THR A 4 -43.46 -12.36 -13.65
C THR A 4 -42.86 -11.01 -14.04
N ALA A 5 -43.52 -10.25 -14.92
CA ALA A 5 -43.07 -8.89 -15.28
C ALA A 5 -43.36 -7.86 -14.18
N LEU A 6 -44.39 -8.09 -13.36
CA LEU A 6 -44.79 -7.17 -12.28
C LEU A 6 -43.90 -7.28 -11.04
N LEU A 7 -43.28 -8.44 -10.81
CA LEU A 7 -42.35 -8.64 -9.70
C LEU A 7 -41.00 -7.95 -9.94
N SER A 8 -40.55 -7.92 -11.20
CA SER A 8 -39.27 -7.31 -11.60
C SER A 8 -39.30 -5.78 -11.53
N THR A 9 -40.46 -5.16 -11.76
CA THR A 9 -40.62 -3.70 -11.67
C THR A 9 -40.68 -3.19 -10.22
N LEU A 10 -41.11 -4.02 -9.27
CA LEU A 10 -41.17 -3.63 -7.85
C LEU A 10 -39.76 -3.52 -7.21
N LEU A 11 -38.80 -4.32 -7.68
CA LEU A 11 -37.44 -4.32 -7.15
C LEU A 11 -36.62 -3.08 -7.55
N ILE A 12 -36.94 -2.47 -8.70
CA ILE A 12 -36.23 -1.30 -9.24
C ILE A 12 -36.64 -0.01 -8.50
N ILE A 13 -37.87 0.06 -7.97
CA ILE A 13 -38.38 1.25 -7.26
C ILE A 13 -37.72 1.39 -5.87
N LEU A 14 -37.32 0.29 -5.23
CA LEU A 14 -36.64 0.30 -3.93
C LEU A 14 -35.21 0.85 -3.96
N PHE A 15 -34.56 0.93 -5.14
CA PHE A 15 -33.21 1.49 -5.27
C PHE A 15 -33.17 3.02 -5.38
N PHE A 16 -34.28 3.69 -5.70
CA PHE A 16 -34.32 5.15 -5.90
C PHE A 16 -34.80 5.95 -4.67
N SER A 17 -35.13 5.30 -3.55
CA SER A 17 -35.60 5.99 -2.33
C SER A 17 -34.49 6.37 -1.34
N ALA A 18 -33.23 6.02 -1.61
CA ALA A 18 -32.10 6.32 -0.74
C ALA A 18 -31.44 7.69 -1.05
N CYS A 19 -32.24 8.73 -1.27
CA CYS A 19 -31.77 10.12 -1.18
C CYS A 19 -32.99 11.05 -1.11
N ASN A 20 -33.52 11.26 0.10
CA ASN A 20 -34.35 12.42 0.43
C ASN A 20 -34.44 12.53 1.95
N SER A 21 -33.45 13.18 2.55
CA SER A 21 -33.56 13.67 3.92
C SER A 21 -34.07 15.11 3.89
N THR A 22 -35.38 15.29 3.96
CA THR A 22 -35.94 16.52 4.52
C THR A 22 -35.75 16.47 6.03
N PRO A 23 -35.15 17.49 6.66
CA PRO A 23 -34.87 17.45 8.10
C PRO A 23 -36.18 17.52 8.89
N SER A 24 -36.51 16.43 9.59
CA SER A 24 -37.50 16.45 10.66
C SER A 24 -36.93 17.25 11.83
N LYS A 25 -37.69 18.24 12.25
CA LYS A 25 -37.41 19.09 13.40
C LYS A 25 -37.88 18.35 14.64
N ASP A 26 -36.97 17.64 15.30
CA ASP A 26 -37.12 17.29 16.71
C ASP A 26 -35.81 17.48 17.47
N ILE A 27 -35.97 18.15 18.59
CA ILE A 27 -34.94 18.75 19.44
C ILE A 27 -34.29 17.67 20.28
N ALA A 28 -33.02 17.40 20.01
CA ALA A 28 -32.03 17.02 21.01
C ALA A 28 -30.69 17.48 20.47
N THR A 29 -30.20 18.63 20.94
CA THR A 29 -28.91 19.21 20.54
C THR A 29 -27.79 18.18 20.73
N PRO A 30 -27.22 17.59 19.66
CA PRO A 30 -25.90 17.01 19.75
C PRO A 30 -24.97 18.21 19.93
N LYS A 31 -24.03 18.14 20.88
CA LYS A 31 -22.94 19.11 20.92
C LYS A 31 -22.19 18.96 19.60
N THR A 32 -22.49 19.85 18.66
CA THR A 32 -21.72 20.04 17.45
C THR A 32 -20.34 20.48 17.92
N ASP A 33 -19.38 19.56 17.95
CA ASP A 33 -17.98 19.93 17.82
C ASP A 33 -17.82 20.50 16.41
N MET A 34 -18.17 21.77 16.30
CA MET A 34 -17.89 22.58 15.14
C MET A 34 -16.36 22.62 15.03
N PRO A 35 -15.78 22.25 13.88
CA PRO A 35 -14.34 22.40 13.69
C PRO A 35 -13.97 23.86 13.97
N GLU A 36 -12.88 24.04 14.71
CA GLU A 36 -12.41 25.38 15.08
C GLU A 36 -12.09 26.13 13.78
N PRO A 37 -12.35 27.44 13.69
CA PRO A 37 -11.95 28.21 12.53
C PRO A 37 -10.44 28.11 12.34
N LEU A 38 -10.01 27.91 11.08
CA LEU A 38 -8.62 27.77 10.63
C LEU A 38 -7.64 28.55 11.53
N LYS A 39 -6.81 27.83 12.28
CA LYS A 39 -5.64 28.37 12.96
C LYS A 39 -4.40 27.93 12.19
N ASP A 40 -3.56 28.88 11.80
CA ASP A 40 -2.31 28.69 11.06
C ASP A 40 -1.19 28.05 11.92
N ASP A 41 -1.54 27.09 12.79
CA ASP A 41 -0.57 26.42 13.65
C ASP A 41 -0.06 25.16 12.95
N LYS A 42 1.07 25.33 12.24
CA LYS A 42 1.81 24.26 11.57
C LYS A 42 2.26 23.20 12.56
N SER A 43 1.43 22.17 12.76
CA SER A 43 1.78 20.97 13.51
C SER A 43 2.62 20.02 12.67
N ASP A 44 3.76 19.60 13.20
CA ASP A 44 4.84 18.84 12.55
C ASP A 44 4.50 17.35 12.27
N PHE A 45 3.22 16.97 12.24
CA PHE A 45 2.78 15.61 11.94
C PHE A 45 2.32 15.51 10.48
N SER A 46 3.26 15.63 9.55
CA SER A 46 2.99 15.42 8.13
C SER A 46 3.42 14.02 7.72
N LEU A 47 2.46 13.09 7.70
CA LEU A 47 2.50 12.03 6.70
C LEU A 47 2.51 12.75 5.36
N LYS A 48 3.63 12.67 4.63
CA LYS A 48 3.77 13.18 3.25
C LYS A 48 2.82 12.44 2.30
N ARG A 49 1.51 12.65 2.46
CA ARG A 49 0.57 12.62 1.35
C ARG A 49 0.87 13.86 0.50
N MET A 50 0.75 13.71 -0.81
CA MET A 50 1.13 14.72 -1.81
C MET A 50 0.55 16.10 -1.42
N PRO A 51 1.29 17.21 -1.59
CA PRO A 51 0.87 18.51 -1.07
C PRO A 51 -0.25 19.08 -1.94
N SER A 52 -1.49 18.70 -1.64
CA SER A 52 -2.63 19.57 -1.89
C SER A 52 -3.08 20.04 -0.51
N GLY A 53 -2.75 21.28 -0.13
CA GLY A 53 -3.34 21.93 1.03
C GLY A 53 -4.82 22.18 0.75
N SER A 54 -5.62 21.11 0.77
CA SER A 54 -7.06 21.19 0.56
C SER A 54 -7.73 21.40 1.91
N LEU A 55 -8.83 22.17 1.91
CA LEU A 55 -9.65 22.39 3.10
C LEU A 55 -10.09 21.06 3.74
N MET A 56 -10.24 19.99 2.94
CA MET A 56 -10.58 18.68 3.48
C MET A 56 -9.45 18.03 4.25
N ASP A 57 -8.21 18.19 3.81
CA ASP A 57 -7.05 17.69 4.56
C ASP A 57 -6.91 18.42 5.90
N GLU A 58 -7.16 19.73 5.92
CA GLU A 58 -7.15 20.54 7.15
C GLU A 58 -8.26 20.14 8.12
N ILE A 59 -9.49 19.91 7.63
CA ILE A 59 -10.61 19.42 8.45
C ILE A 59 -10.31 18.01 8.98
N TYR A 60 -9.75 17.13 8.14
CA TYR A 60 -9.37 15.78 8.54
C TYR A 60 -8.29 15.80 9.62
N ASP A 61 -7.25 16.62 9.46
CA ASP A 61 -6.18 16.77 10.45
C ASP A 61 -6.71 17.29 11.79
N ASP A 62 -7.66 18.22 11.76
CA ASP A 62 -8.33 18.73 12.96
C ASP A 62 -9.17 17.65 13.67
N LEU A 63 -9.85 16.80 12.91
CA LEU A 63 -10.60 15.65 13.45
C LEU A 63 -9.64 14.60 14.02
N ALA A 64 -8.55 14.29 13.31
CA ALA A 64 -7.55 13.31 13.73
C ALA A 64 -6.84 13.72 15.02
N LYS A 65 -6.66 15.02 15.27
CA LYS A 65 -6.12 15.55 16.53
C LYS A 65 -7.09 15.44 17.71
N LYS A 66 -8.40 15.41 17.45
CA LYS A 66 -9.46 15.45 18.48
C LYS A 66 -10.03 14.07 18.81
N ASP A 67 -9.95 13.12 17.88
CA ASP A 67 -10.41 11.75 18.06
C ASP A 67 -9.24 10.78 18.38
N PRO A 68 -9.16 10.23 19.61
CA PRO A 68 -8.10 9.29 20.00
C PRO A 68 -8.07 7.99 19.17
N GLN A 69 -9.21 7.54 18.63
CA GLN A 69 -9.25 6.35 17.78
C GLN A 69 -8.63 6.64 16.41
N LEU A 70 -8.91 7.81 15.86
CA LEU A 70 -8.35 8.25 14.58
C LEU A 70 -6.85 8.52 14.70
N GLN A 71 -6.41 9.16 15.80
CA GLN A 71 -4.99 9.34 16.11
C GLN A 71 -4.24 8.00 16.19
N LYS A 72 -4.81 7.02 16.89
CA LYS A 72 -4.21 5.68 17.01
C LYS A 72 -4.10 4.98 15.66
N LEU A 73 -5.09 5.15 14.78
CA LEU A 73 -5.04 4.60 13.42
C LEU A 73 -3.89 5.21 12.61
N GLU A 74 -3.71 6.53 12.67
CA GLU A 74 -2.62 7.24 12.00
C GLU A 74 -1.24 6.81 12.50
N GLU A 75 -1.10 6.64 13.82
CA GLU A 75 0.13 6.10 14.42
C GLU A 75 0.43 4.68 13.95
N GLN A 76 -0.59 3.81 13.91
CA GLN A 76 -0.47 2.44 13.41
C GLN A 76 -0.07 2.40 11.93
N LEU A 77 -0.65 3.28 11.11
CA LEU A 77 -0.33 3.39 9.68
C LEU A 77 1.09 3.90 9.46
N THR A 78 1.51 4.91 10.23
CA THR A 78 2.87 5.45 10.21
C THR A 78 3.91 4.40 10.61
N HIS A 79 3.63 3.67 11.70
CA HIS A 79 4.49 2.58 12.16
C HIS A 79 4.57 1.44 11.14
N PHE A 80 3.43 1.06 10.55
CA PHE A 80 3.38 0.04 9.50
C PHE A 80 4.22 0.45 8.27
N ASN A 81 4.05 1.67 7.78
CA ASN A 81 4.77 2.17 6.60
C ASN A 81 6.29 2.27 6.83
N SER A 82 6.70 2.75 8.00
CA SER A 82 8.12 2.85 8.37
C SER A 82 8.79 1.49 8.62
N GLY A 83 8.07 0.54 9.22
CA GLY A 83 8.59 -0.80 9.53
C GLY A 83 8.85 -1.68 8.28
N ILE A 84 8.18 -1.42 7.15
CA ILE A 84 8.37 -2.21 5.93
C ILE A 84 9.75 -1.95 5.30
N ALA A 85 10.17 -0.69 5.24
CA ALA A 85 11.47 -0.32 4.67
C ALA A 85 12.62 -0.97 5.46
N ASP A 86 12.49 -1.09 6.78
CA ASP A 86 13.50 -1.68 7.64
C ASP A 86 13.50 -3.22 7.59
N SER A 87 12.32 -3.83 7.67
CA SER A 87 12.17 -5.31 7.69
C SER A 87 12.65 -6.00 6.42
N LEU A 88 12.52 -5.36 5.25
CA LEU A 88 12.99 -5.91 3.97
C LEU A 88 14.44 -5.53 3.63
N LYS A 89 15.06 -4.62 4.39
CA LYS A 89 16.38 -4.06 4.07
C LYS A 89 17.47 -5.13 3.97
N ALA A 90 17.53 -6.03 4.95
CA ALA A 90 18.54 -7.09 4.97
C ALA A 90 18.41 -8.03 3.77
N PHE A 91 17.17 -8.43 3.44
CA PHE A 91 16.88 -9.27 2.29
C PHE A 91 17.24 -8.56 0.98
N ASN A 92 16.79 -7.32 0.78
CA ASN A 92 17.07 -6.54 -0.43
C ASN A 92 18.58 -6.35 -0.64
N ASN A 93 19.33 -6.08 0.45
CA ASN A 93 20.79 -5.96 0.39
C ASN A 93 21.47 -7.27 -0.01
N TYR A 94 21.02 -8.39 0.57
CA TYR A 94 21.55 -9.71 0.23
C TYR A 94 21.24 -10.09 -1.23
N ALA A 95 20.01 -9.83 -1.68
CA ALA A 95 19.59 -10.11 -3.05
C ALA A 95 20.41 -9.29 -4.06
N ALA A 96 20.53 -7.98 -3.85
CA ALA A 96 21.30 -7.10 -4.71
C ALA A 96 22.79 -7.48 -4.79
N LYS A 97 23.39 -7.90 -3.67
CA LYS A 97 24.77 -8.41 -3.66
C LYS A 97 24.93 -9.71 -4.44
N SER A 98 23.96 -10.61 -4.31
CA SER A 98 23.96 -11.90 -5.02
C SER A 98 23.83 -11.68 -6.53
N ASP A 99 22.94 -10.77 -6.96
CA ASP A 99 22.79 -10.42 -8.38
C ASP A 99 24.08 -9.83 -8.97
N ARG A 100 24.72 -8.91 -8.23
CA ARG A 100 26.04 -8.37 -8.62
C ARG A 100 27.11 -9.45 -8.71
N TYR A 101 27.14 -10.37 -7.76
CA TYR A 101 28.09 -11.50 -7.80
C TYR A 101 27.91 -12.32 -9.07
N TYR A 102 26.69 -12.75 -9.40
CA TYR A 102 26.44 -13.56 -10.59
C TYR A 102 26.70 -12.78 -11.89
N PHE A 103 26.41 -11.48 -11.91
CA PHE A 103 26.76 -10.61 -13.03
C PHE A 103 28.28 -10.56 -13.22
N SER A 104 29.04 -10.19 -12.18
CA SER A 104 30.50 -10.10 -12.25
C SER A 104 31.17 -11.44 -12.55
N ALA A 105 30.64 -12.55 -12.05
CA ALA A 105 31.13 -13.88 -12.36
C ALA A 105 30.99 -14.19 -13.85
N ASN A 106 29.84 -13.91 -14.45
CA ASN A 106 29.62 -14.12 -15.89
C ASN A 106 30.49 -13.20 -16.74
N GLU A 107 30.64 -11.93 -16.36
CA GLU A 107 31.54 -11.01 -17.05
C GLU A 107 32.99 -11.52 -17.02
N SER A 108 33.43 -12.04 -15.87
CA SER A 108 34.79 -12.58 -15.72
C SER A 108 35.04 -13.81 -16.61
N LEU A 109 33.99 -14.61 -16.89
CA LEU A 109 34.11 -15.76 -17.80
C LEU A 109 34.47 -15.33 -19.23
N THR A 110 34.09 -14.12 -19.65
CA THR A 110 34.37 -13.63 -21.02
C THR A 110 35.87 -13.49 -21.29
N ALA A 111 36.67 -13.26 -20.24
CA ALA A 111 38.12 -13.17 -20.33
C ALA A 111 38.80 -14.53 -20.56
N ILE A 112 38.13 -15.64 -20.25
CA ILE A 112 38.67 -17.00 -20.40
C ILE A 112 38.69 -17.36 -21.89
N LYS A 113 39.89 -17.62 -22.43
CA LYS A 113 40.09 -17.98 -23.84
C LYS A 113 39.78 -19.44 -24.13
N ASP A 114 40.04 -20.33 -23.19
CA ASP A 114 39.68 -21.74 -23.28
C ASP A 114 38.15 -21.88 -23.29
N THR A 115 37.62 -22.32 -24.43
CA THR A 115 36.18 -22.40 -24.66
C THR A 115 35.53 -23.55 -23.89
N VAL A 116 36.26 -24.63 -23.64
CA VAL A 116 35.77 -25.80 -22.89
C VAL A 116 35.70 -25.44 -21.42
N LEU A 117 36.78 -24.88 -20.87
CA LEU A 117 36.81 -24.43 -19.48
C LEU A 117 35.75 -23.36 -19.21
N ARG A 118 35.61 -22.39 -20.12
CA ARG A 118 34.58 -21.35 -20.02
C ARG A 118 33.17 -21.94 -19.98
N ALA A 119 32.88 -22.91 -20.84
CA ALA A 119 31.58 -23.59 -20.86
C ALA A 119 31.30 -24.35 -19.55
N GLN A 120 32.29 -25.06 -19.03
CA GLN A 120 32.16 -25.79 -17.76
C GLN A 120 31.89 -24.85 -16.57
N LEU A 121 32.65 -23.76 -16.47
CA LEU A 121 32.45 -22.77 -15.40
C LEU A 121 31.12 -22.02 -15.54
N SER A 122 30.69 -21.73 -16.77
CA SER A 122 29.37 -21.15 -17.04
C SER A 122 28.25 -22.04 -16.52
N ALA A 123 28.33 -23.35 -16.79
CA ALA A 123 27.35 -24.32 -16.29
C ALA A 123 27.32 -24.37 -14.75
N LEU A 124 28.49 -24.32 -14.10
CA LEU A 124 28.58 -24.34 -12.64
C LEU A 124 28.02 -23.07 -11.98
N ILE A 125 28.27 -21.90 -12.59
CA ILE A 125 27.68 -20.63 -12.14
C ILE A 125 26.16 -20.63 -12.34
N ALA A 126 25.67 -21.16 -13.46
CA ALA A 126 24.24 -21.29 -13.72
C ALA A 126 23.53 -22.20 -12.71
N ASP A 127 24.11 -23.37 -12.41
CA ASP A 127 23.58 -24.29 -11.39
C ASP A 127 23.55 -23.63 -9.99
N SER A 128 24.63 -22.95 -9.60
CA SER A 128 24.68 -22.16 -8.36
C SER A 128 23.57 -21.10 -8.30
N LYS A 129 23.34 -20.38 -9.41
CA LYS A 129 22.28 -19.37 -9.50
C LYS A 129 20.89 -19.97 -9.35
N LEU A 130 20.63 -21.12 -9.96
CA LEU A 130 19.35 -21.83 -9.81
C LEU A 130 19.09 -22.21 -8.34
N LYS A 131 20.09 -22.79 -7.66
CA LYS A 131 20.00 -23.12 -6.23
C LYS A 131 19.74 -21.90 -5.36
N TYR A 132 20.37 -20.77 -5.68
CA TYR A 132 20.11 -19.50 -5.03
C TYR A 132 18.66 -19.04 -5.24
N MET A 133 18.16 -19.07 -6.48
CA MET A 133 16.77 -18.69 -6.78
C MET A 133 15.76 -19.56 -6.03
N ASP A 134 16.00 -20.86 -5.94
CA ASP A 134 15.16 -21.78 -5.15
C ASP A 134 15.18 -21.44 -3.66
N LYS A 135 16.38 -21.14 -3.13
CA LYS A 135 16.56 -20.76 -1.72
C LYS A 135 15.80 -19.49 -1.35
N ILE A 136 15.76 -18.50 -2.24
CA ILE A 136 15.09 -17.21 -1.98
C ILE A 136 13.62 -17.18 -2.42
N SER A 137 13.13 -18.19 -3.14
CA SER A 137 11.79 -18.24 -3.74
C SER A 137 10.67 -17.81 -2.78
N ARG A 138 10.63 -18.38 -1.57
CA ARG A 138 9.63 -18.07 -0.54
C ARG A 138 9.68 -16.61 -0.10
N PHE A 139 10.89 -16.04 0.05
CA PHE A 139 11.07 -14.64 0.43
C PHE A 139 10.64 -13.69 -0.70
N THR A 140 10.95 -14.05 -1.94
CA THR A 140 10.50 -13.30 -3.12
C THR A 140 8.98 -13.26 -3.22
N SER A 141 8.30 -14.41 -3.01
CA SER A 141 6.84 -14.47 -2.96
C SER A 141 6.26 -13.62 -1.83
N LEU A 142 6.82 -13.73 -0.62
CA LEU A 142 6.38 -12.93 0.52
C LEU A 142 6.55 -11.43 0.26
N LYS A 143 7.68 -11.02 -0.32
CA LYS A 143 7.92 -9.64 -0.71
C LYS A 143 6.88 -9.15 -1.70
N ALA A 144 6.56 -9.93 -2.74
CA ALA A 144 5.53 -9.57 -3.71
C ALA A 144 4.14 -9.40 -3.07
N HIS A 145 3.81 -10.21 -2.07
CA HIS A 145 2.58 -10.03 -1.29
C HIS A 145 2.59 -8.73 -0.47
N ILE A 146 3.70 -8.39 0.18
CA ILE A 146 3.86 -7.14 0.92
C ILE A 146 3.70 -5.95 -0.03
N ASP A 147 4.41 -5.96 -1.15
CA ASP A 147 4.34 -4.90 -2.17
C ASP A 147 2.90 -4.72 -2.70
N SER A 148 2.18 -5.82 -2.96
CA SER A 148 0.77 -5.78 -3.40
C SER A 148 -0.16 -5.19 -2.34
N ASN A 149 0.05 -5.54 -1.06
CA ASN A 149 -0.74 -5.00 0.04
C ASN A 149 -0.49 -3.50 0.24
N GLN A 150 0.75 -3.03 0.04
CA GLN A 150 1.06 -1.60 0.07
C GLN A 150 0.31 -0.84 -1.03
N ILE A 151 0.26 -1.37 -2.25
CA ILE A 151 -0.48 -0.74 -3.35
C ILE A 151 -1.97 -0.62 -3.00
N LYS A 152 -2.58 -1.69 -2.46
CA LYS A 152 -3.99 -1.69 -2.05
C LYS A 152 -4.28 -0.63 -0.98
N LEU A 153 -3.43 -0.55 0.04
CA LEU A 153 -3.58 0.45 1.11
C LEU A 153 -3.46 1.87 0.56
N ALA A 154 -2.50 2.12 -0.34
CA ALA A 154 -2.37 3.42 -0.99
C ALA A 154 -3.62 3.79 -1.80
N THR A 155 -4.20 2.85 -2.55
CA THR A 155 -5.44 3.09 -3.32
C THR A 155 -6.65 3.39 -2.44
N ILE A 156 -6.80 2.69 -1.30
CA ILE A 156 -7.91 2.93 -0.36
C ILE A 156 -7.82 4.31 0.29
N ILE A 157 -6.60 4.83 0.51
CA ILE A 157 -6.39 6.14 1.17
C ILE A 157 -6.55 7.31 0.18
N LEU A 158 -6.50 7.05 -1.13
CA LEU A 158 -6.57 8.07 -2.20
C LEU A 158 -7.95 8.19 -2.87
N CYS A 159 -8.92 7.33 -2.51
CA CYS A 159 -10.31 7.38 -2.96
C CYS A 159 -11.23 7.83 -1.82
#